data_AF-A0AB74F1E8-F1
#
_entry.id   AF-A0AB74F1E8-F1
#
_cell.length_a   1.000
_cell.length_b   1.000
_cell.length_c   1.000
_cell.angle_alpha   90.00
_cell.angle_beta   90.00
_cell.angle_gamma   90.00
#
_symmetry.space_group_name_H-M   'P 1'
#
loop_
_entity.id
_entity.type
_entity.pdbx_description
1 polymer ?
#
loop_
_entity_poly.entity_id
_entity_poly.type
_entity_poly.pdbx_seq_one_letter_code
_entity_poly.pdbx_strand_id
1 'polypeptide(L)'
;MAEKRKPLEKVEEKTDNSAKQEALNAALKNIEKTFGKGAVMRLGDESAKMDVDVISTSSIGIDMALGIGGVPRGRIIEIYGPESSGKTTIALHIVAEAQKAGGNAAFIDAEHALDPVYAKALGVDVDNLIVSQPDTGEQALEILEALVRSGAIDVAVVDSVAALVPRAEIDGEMGDSHVGLQARLMSQALRKLAGIIKKSNTAAIFINQLREKVGVMYGNPEVTTGGRALKFYSSVRMDIRRIETLKKGTDMIGNRTRAKIVKNKMAPPFKTAEFDIMYGEGISREGDILDMAVELNIIKKSGSWFSYGEERLGQGRDKVKEYLKENPEFADAVEQKIRDHFAKKDEPEVPEEGSEALTKDQAEMAAELSDEDMDEFFELNEFEEE
;
A
#
# COMPACT_ATOMS: atom_id res chain seq x y z
N MET A 1 77.94 19.94 32.54
CA MET A 1 76.97 19.02 33.18
C MET A 1 75.71 19.04 32.33
N ALA A 2 75.38 17.90 31.73
CA ALA A 2 74.26 17.74 30.83
C ALA A 2 73.02 17.30 31.63
N GLU A 3 71.97 18.13 31.64
CA GLU A 3 70.63 17.67 32.01
C GLU A 3 69.87 17.31 30.72
N LYS A 4 69.63 16.00 30.58
CA LYS A 4 68.84 15.41 29.49
C LYS A 4 67.40 15.92 29.59
N ARG A 5 66.94 16.69 28.59
CA ARG A 5 65.50 16.85 28.33
C ARG A 5 64.95 15.48 27.89
N LYS A 6 64.01 14.91 28.66
CA LYS A 6 63.23 13.74 28.25
C LYS A 6 62.39 14.11 27.02
N PRO A 7 62.24 13.23 26.01
CA PRO A 7 61.26 13.45 24.96
C PRO A 7 59.86 13.38 25.56
N LEU A 8 58.98 14.30 25.19
CA LEU A 8 57.54 14.15 25.43
C LEU A 8 57.07 12.92 24.64
N GLU A 9 56.58 11.90 25.35
CA GLU A 9 55.85 10.80 24.72
C GLU A 9 54.68 11.39 23.92
N LYS A 10 54.67 11.14 22.61
CA LYS A 10 53.44 11.24 21.82
C LYS A 10 52.47 10.24 22.43
N VAL A 11 51.47 10.74 23.14
CA VAL A 11 50.28 9.96 23.48
C VAL A 11 49.60 9.68 22.14
N GLU A 12 49.86 8.50 21.57
CA GLU A 12 49.07 7.99 20.47
C GLU A 12 47.61 7.88 20.97
N GLU A 13 46.73 8.70 20.41
CA GLU A 13 45.28 8.50 20.46
C GLU A 13 44.94 7.15 19.79
N LYS A 14 45.12 6.06 20.53
CA LYS A 14 44.58 4.74 20.18
C LYS A 14 43.09 4.72 20.51
N THR A 15 42.34 5.37 19.63
CA THR A 15 40.96 5.05 19.23
C THR A 15 40.06 4.42 20.30
N ASP A 16 39.38 5.33 21.01
CA ASP A 16 38.20 5.20 21.89
C ASP A 16 36.96 4.50 21.25
N ASN A 17 37.14 3.82 20.13
CA ASN A 17 36.07 3.19 19.35
C ASN A 17 35.76 1.76 19.83
N SER A 18 36.77 1.02 20.32
CA SER A 18 36.59 -0.34 20.85
C SER A 18 35.79 -0.35 22.15
N ALA A 19 36.09 0.57 23.08
CA ALA A 19 35.38 0.69 24.35
C ALA A 19 33.92 1.14 24.16
N LYS A 20 33.66 2.06 23.22
CA LYS A 20 32.30 2.45 22.81
C LYS A 20 31.52 1.28 22.21
N GLN A 21 32.17 0.46 21.38
CA GLN A 21 31.53 -0.70 20.77
C GLN A 21 31.20 -1.79 21.80
N GLU A 22 32.09 -2.04 22.77
CA GLU A 22 31.83 -2.97 23.87
C GLU A 22 30.68 -2.51 24.76
N ALA A 23 30.67 -1.23 25.14
CA ALA A 23 29.58 -0.63 25.91
C ALA A 23 28.24 -0.70 25.15
N LEU A 24 28.26 -0.43 23.84
CA LEU A 24 27.09 -0.56 22.97
C LEU A 24 26.59 -2.01 22.95
N ASN A 25 27.48 -2.99 22.73
CA ASN A 25 27.11 -4.40 22.68
C ASN A 25 26.55 -4.91 24.03
N ALA A 26 27.10 -4.44 25.16
CA ALA A 26 26.58 -4.74 26.48
C ALA A 26 25.19 -4.14 26.70
N ALA A 27 24.98 -2.89 26.25
CA ALA A 27 23.67 -2.24 26.30
C ALA A 27 22.64 -2.98 25.43
N LEU A 28 22.99 -3.36 24.20
CA LEU A 28 22.13 -4.13 23.30
C LEU A 28 21.71 -5.47 23.93
N LYS A 29 22.65 -6.23 24.51
CA LYS A 29 22.36 -7.49 25.21
C LYS A 29 21.46 -7.29 26.43
N ASN A 30 21.66 -6.22 27.19
CA ASN A 30 20.81 -5.91 28.34
C ASN A 30 19.39 -5.54 27.91
N ILE A 31 19.23 -4.78 26.82
CA ILE A 31 17.94 -4.46 26.24
C ILE A 31 17.24 -5.74 25.79
N GLU A 32 17.92 -6.61 25.04
CA GLU A 32 17.35 -7.88 24.58
C GLU A 32 16.96 -8.82 25.74
N LYS A 33 17.77 -8.87 26.81
CA LYS A 33 17.45 -9.64 28.01
C LYS A 33 16.23 -9.10 28.76
N THR A 34 16.06 -7.78 28.78
CA THR A 34 14.99 -7.12 29.54
C THR A 34 13.66 -7.10 28.77
N PHE A 35 13.73 -6.88 27.46
CA PHE A 35 12.55 -6.62 26.61
C PHE A 35 12.26 -7.75 25.60
N GLY A 36 13.10 -8.79 25.56
CA GLY A 36 12.95 -9.95 24.70
C GLY A 36 13.79 -9.90 23.43
N LYS A 37 13.95 -11.06 22.79
CA LYS A 37 14.63 -11.19 21.49
C LYS A 37 13.98 -10.28 20.44
N GLY A 38 14.80 -9.54 19.70
CA GLY A 38 14.35 -8.62 18.66
C GLY A 38 13.83 -7.26 19.17
N ALA A 39 13.93 -6.96 20.47
CA ALA A 39 13.58 -5.63 21.00
C ALA A 39 14.53 -4.52 20.50
N VAL A 40 15.75 -4.88 20.14
CA VAL A 40 16.72 -4.01 19.46
C VAL A 40 17.51 -4.84 18.46
N MET A 41 17.70 -4.33 17.25
CA MET A 41 18.45 -4.98 16.17
C MET A 41 19.12 -3.92 15.30
N ARG A 42 20.18 -4.27 14.57
CA ARG A 42 20.74 -3.37 13.57
C ARG A 42 19.88 -3.48 12.30
N LEU A 43 19.63 -2.35 11.65
CA LEU A 43 18.76 -2.29 10.48
C LEU A 43 19.28 -3.12 9.29
N GLY A 44 20.60 -3.34 9.22
CA GLY A 44 21.24 -4.15 8.17
C GLY A 44 21.41 -5.63 8.51
N ASP A 45 21.01 -6.09 9.70
CA ASP A 45 21.07 -7.52 10.03
C ASP A 45 20.11 -8.30 9.11
N GLU A 46 20.45 -9.53 8.72
CA GLU A 46 19.55 -10.35 7.88
C GLU A 46 18.18 -10.57 8.54
N SER A 47 18.11 -10.58 9.88
CA SER A 47 16.85 -10.61 10.63
C SER A 47 15.99 -9.34 10.48
N ALA A 48 16.58 -8.23 10.01
CA ALA A 48 15.90 -6.97 9.72
C ALA A 48 15.44 -6.87 8.24
N LYS A 49 15.93 -7.75 7.35
CA LYS A 49 15.32 -7.98 6.03
C LYS A 49 13.99 -8.72 6.23
N MET A 50 12.98 -7.98 6.69
CA MET A 50 11.61 -8.48 6.68
C MET A 50 11.09 -8.39 5.25
N ASP A 51 11.04 -9.52 4.56
CA ASP A 51 10.18 -9.63 3.38
C ASP A 51 8.78 -9.16 3.77
N VAL A 52 8.25 -8.21 3.01
CA VAL A 52 6.93 -7.66 3.28
C VAL A 52 5.92 -8.70 2.84
N ASP A 53 5.37 -9.40 3.81
CA ASP A 53 4.27 -10.32 3.58
C ASP A 53 3.01 -9.53 3.18
N VAL A 54 2.34 -9.96 2.11
CA VAL A 54 1.24 -9.23 1.46
C VAL A 54 0.05 -10.13 1.16
N ILE A 55 -1.11 -9.51 0.98
CA ILE A 55 -2.34 -10.15 0.50
C ILE A 55 -2.72 -9.46 -0.80
N SER A 56 -2.92 -10.22 -1.88
CA SER A 56 -3.37 -9.65 -3.16
C SER A 56 -4.72 -8.96 -3.01
N THR A 57 -4.92 -7.91 -3.79
CA THR A 57 -6.20 -7.19 -3.88
C THR A 57 -7.16 -7.80 -4.90
N SER A 58 -6.79 -8.93 -5.52
CA SER A 58 -7.45 -9.52 -6.70
C SER A 58 -7.43 -8.63 -7.95
N SER A 59 -6.82 -7.44 -7.88
CA SER A 59 -6.56 -6.54 -8.99
C SER A 59 -5.06 -6.42 -9.18
N ILE A 60 -4.56 -6.92 -10.31
CA ILE A 60 -3.16 -6.75 -10.67
C ILE A 60 -2.80 -5.26 -10.81
N GLY A 61 -3.71 -4.43 -11.31
CA GLY A 61 -3.51 -2.98 -11.37
C GLY A 61 -3.26 -2.37 -10.00
N ILE A 62 -4.09 -2.69 -9.00
CA ILE A 62 -3.92 -2.19 -7.62
C ILE A 62 -2.63 -2.76 -7.00
N ASP A 63 -2.39 -4.07 -7.14
CA ASP A 63 -1.19 -4.73 -6.59
C ASP A 63 0.10 -4.08 -7.10
N MET A 64 0.13 -3.73 -8.39
CA MET A 64 1.25 -3.02 -9.02
C MET A 64 1.33 -1.55 -8.58
N ALA A 65 0.20 -0.87 -8.44
CA ALA A 65 0.17 0.49 -7.90
C ALA A 65 0.63 0.56 -6.43
N LEU A 66 0.44 -0.51 -5.66
CA LEU A 66 0.96 -0.65 -4.30
C LEU A 66 2.48 -0.87 -4.27
N GLY A 67 3.07 -1.38 -5.36
CA GLY A 67 4.52 -1.56 -5.53
C GLY A 67 5.13 -2.66 -4.66
N ILE A 68 4.31 -3.40 -3.93
CA ILE A 68 4.70 -4.56 -3.11
C ILE A 68 3.86 -5.80 -3.43
N GLY A 69 3.04 -5.73 -4.49
CA GLY A 69 2.21 -6.85 -4.94
C GLY A 69 0.93 -7.11 -4.15
N GLY A 70 0.55 -6.23 -3.21
CA GLY A 70 -0.68 -6.37 -2.45
C GLY A 70 -0.74 -5.49 -1.20
N VAL A 71 -1.75 -5.69 -0.35
CA VAL A 71 -1.83 -5.00 0.94
C VAL A 71 -0.88 -5.63 1.96
N PRO A 72 -0.12 -4.83 2.72
CA PRO A 72 0.88 -5.36 3.63
C PRO A 72 0.24 -5.93 4.90
N ARG A 73 0.64 -7.15 5.27
CA ARG A 73 0.31 -7.78 6.55
C ARG A 73 0.98 -7.08 7.72
N GLY A 74 0.37 -7.21 8.89
CA GLY A 74 0.81 -6.55 10.11
C GLY A 74 0.73 -5.03 10.06
N ARG A 75 -0.13 -4.46 9.21
CA ARG A 75 -0.31 -3.00 9.02
C ARG A 75 -1.78 -2.61 9.00
N ILE A 76 -2.00 -1.32 9.19
CA ILE A 76 -3.30 -0.67 9.03
C ILE A 76 -3.41 -0.10 7.61
N ILE A 77 -4.52 -0.37 6.95
CA ILE A 77 -4.88 0.11 5.61
C ILE A 77 -6.18 0.90 5.73
N GLU A 78 -6.27 2.07 5.08
CA GLU A 78 -7.53 2.80 4.95
C GLU A 78 -7.98 2.80 3.49
N ILE A 79 -9.22 2.36 3.25
CA ILE A 79 -9.89 2.42 1.95
C ILE A 79 -11.03 3.42 2.08
N TYR A 80 -10.97 4.52 1.36
CA TYR A 80 -11.97 5.58 1.46
C TYR A 80 -12.41 6.10 0.11
N GLY A 81 -13.55 6.78 0.08
CA GLY A 81 -14.12 7.30 -1.16
C GLY A 81 -15.64 7.49 -1.06
N PRO A 82 -16.27 8.01 -2.13
CA PRO A 82 -17.71 8.22 -2.20
C PRO A 82 -18.51 6.94 -1.98
N GLU A 83 -19.79 7.08 -1.69
CA GLU A 83 -20.72 5.95 -1.68
C GLU A 83 -20.72 5.21 -3.03
N SER A 84 -20.93 3.89 -2.99
CA SER A 84 -20.97 3.05 -4.18
C SER A 84 -19.71 3.10 -5.07
N SER A 85 -18.56 3.54 -4.54
CA SER A 85 -17.31 3.57 -5.28
C SER A 85 -16.58 2.21 -5.37
N GLY A 86 -17.04 1.20 -4.61
CA GLY A 86 -16.46 -0.14 -4.61
C GLY A 86 -15.54 -0.47 -3.43
N LYS A 87 -15.54 0.35 -2.36
CA LYS A 87 -14.70 0.14 -1.16
C LYS A 87 -14.88 -1.25 -0.54
N THR A 88 -16.12 -1.63 -0.24
CA THR A 88 -16.48 -2.94 0.33
C THR A 88 -16.16 -4.07 -0.64
N THR A 89 -16.40 -3.89 -1.95
CA THR A 89 -16.01 -4.88 -2.97
C THR A 89 -14.51 -5.18 -2.92
N ILE A 90 -13.65 -4.15 -2.89
CA ILE A 90 -12.19 -4.34 -2.82
C ILE A 90 -11.80 -5.03 -1.52
N ALA A 91 -12.41 -4.66 -0.39
CA ALA A 91 -12.13 -5.32 0.90
C ALA A 91 -12.54 -6.79 0.90
N LEU A 92 -13.68 -7.13 0.29
CA LEU A 92 -14.14 -8.52 0.15
C LEU A 92 -13.23 -9.34 -0.79
N HIS A 93 -12.69 -8.75 -1.85
CA HIS A 93 -11.68 -9.42 -2.68
C HIS A 93 -10.39 -9.71 -1.90
N ILE A 94 -9.92 -8.77 -1.07
CA ILE A 94 -8.76 -9.00 -0.21
C ILE A 94 -9.06 -10.13 0.81
N VAL A 95 -10.28 -10.16 1.36
CA VAL A 95 -10.73 -11.25 2.24
C VAL A 95 -10.73 -12.59 1.50
N ALA A 96 -11.28 -12.65 0.30
CA ALA A 96 -11.31 -13.86 -0.52
C ALA A 96 -9.90 -14.37 -0.83
N GLU A 97 -8.97 -13.49 -1.22
CA GLU A 97 -7.57 -13.87 -1.48
C GLU A 97 -6.84 -14.33 -0.21
N ALA A 98 -7.12 -13.73 0.95
CA ALA A 98 -6.58 -14.21 2.23
C ALA A 98 -7.08 -15.61 2.58
N GLN A 99 -8.38 -15.87 2.40
CA GLN A 99 -8.99 -17.18 2.66
C GLN A 99 -8.50 -18.24 1.68
N LYS A 100 -8.35 -17.89 0.40
CA LYS A 100 -7.79 -18.76 -0.63
C LYS A 100 -6.35 -19.18 -0.32
N ALA A 101 -5.57 -18.33 0.33
CA ALA A 101 -4.25 -18.65 0.85
C ALA A 101 -4.26 -19.49 2.15
N GLY A 102 -5.45 -19.90 2.63
CA GLY A 102 -5.63 -20.68 3.86
C GLY A 102 -5.67 -19.84 5.15
N GLY A 103 -5.75 -18.51 5.03
CA GLY A 103 -5.83 -17.61 6.18
C GLY A 103 -7.26 -17.41 6.70
N ASN A 104 -7.39 -16.92 7.94
CA ASN A 104 -8.68 -16.58 8.52
C ASN A 104 -8.99 -15.10 8.36
N ALA A 105 -10.26 -14.78 8.10
CA ALA A 105 -10.73 -13.43 7.93
C ALA A 105 -11.80 -13.06 8.96
N ALA A 106 -11.81 -11.78 9.35
CA ALA A 106 -12.86 -11.19 10.17
C ALA A 106 -13.44 -9.93 9.51
N PHE A 107 -14.74 -9.73 9.65
CA PHE A 107 -15.48 -8.59 9.13
C PHE A 107 -16.34 -7.96 10.23
N ILE A 108 -16.00 -6.74 10.62
CA ILE A 108 -16.75 -5.92 11.58
C ILE A 108 -17.70 -5.04 10.77
N ASP A 109 -18.93 -5.49 10.60
CA ASP A 109 -20.00 -4.84 9.85
C ASP A 109 -20.76 -3.87 10.77
N ALA A 110 -20.20 -2.68 10.96
CA ALA A 110 -20.82 -1.59 11.69
C ALA A 110 -21.91 -0.87 10.86
N GLU A 111 -21.89 -0.98 9.53
CA GLU A 111 -22.95 -0.45 8.66
C GLU A 111 -24.19 -1.35 8.58
N HIS A 112 -24.11 -2.59 9.10
CA HIS A 112 -25.17 -3.61 9.00
C HIS A 112 -25.62 -3.87 7.55
N ALA A 113 -24.66 -3.82 6.61
CA ALA A 113 -24.92 -3.79 5.17
C ALA A 113 -24.22 -4.91 4.40
N LEU A 114 -23.53 -5.84 5.08
CA LEU A 114 -22.86 -6.96 4.42
C LEU A 114 -23.88 -7.95 3.84
N ASP A 115 -23.80 -8.20 2.53
CA ASP A 115 -24.60 -9.20 1.83
C ASP A 115 -23.80 -10.52 1.66
N PRO A 116 -24.20 -11.62 2.33
CA PRO A 116 -23.53 -12.92 2.21
C PRO A 116 -23.56 -13.50 0.79
N VAL A 117 -24.63 -13.24 0.02
CA VAL A 117 -24.78 -13.75 -1.36
C VAL A 117 -23.77 -13.07 -2.27
N TYR A 118 -23.66 -11.74 -2.16
CA TYR A 118 -22.66 -10.98 -2.91
C TYR A 118 -21.24 -11.36 -2.49
N ALA A 119 -20.95 -11.45 -1.19
CA ALA A 119 -19.64 -11.88 -0.70
C ALA A 119 -19.22 -13.25 -1.26
N LYS A 120 -20.14 -14.22 -1.27
CA LYS A 120 -19.91 -15.54 -1.88
C LYS A 120 -19.59 -15.45 -3.36
N ALA A 121 -20.30 -14.60 -4.10
CA ALA A 121 -20.06 -14.39 -5.53
C ALA A 121 -18.67 -13.80 -5.80
N LEU A 122 -18.12 -13.03 -4.87
CA LEU A 122 -16.74 -12.51 -4.91
C LEU A 122 -15.67 -13.54 -4.51
N GLY A 123 -16.05 -14.77 -4.17
CA GLY A 123 -15.13 -15.83 -3.77
C GLY A 123 -14.82 -15.88 -2.27
N VAL A 124 -15.55 -15.13 -1.44
CA VAL A 124 -15.43 -15.22 0.02
C VAL A 124 -16.01 -16.55 0.50
N ASP A 125 -15.25 -17.26 1.34
CA ASP A 125 -15.74 -18.40 2.10
C ASP A 125 -16.57 -17.88 3.27
N VAL A 126 -17.87 -17.71 3.01
CA VAL A 126 -18.84 -17.15 3.96
C VAL A 126 -19.07 -18.06 5.17
N ASP A 127 -18.88 -19.37 5.03
CA ASP A 127 -19.10 -20.32 6.12
C ASP A 127 -18.00 -20.20 7.19
N ASN A 128 -16.80 -19.79 6.78
CA ASN A 128 -15.65 -19.58 7.67
C ASN A 128 -15.32 -18.10 7.93
N LEU A 129 -16.08 -17.16 7.38
CA LEU A 129 -15.90 -15.73 7.64
C LEU A 129 -16.43 -15.36 9.03
N ILE A 130 -15.58 -14.82 9.89
CA ILE A 130 -15.99 -14.32 11.20
C ILE A 130 -16.65 -12.96 11.02
N VAL A 131 -17.95 -12.86 11.27
CA VAL A 131 -18.69 -11.59 11.16
C VAL A 131 -19.13 -11.11 12.54
N SER A 132 -18.99 -9.81 12.78
CA SER A 132 -19.52 -9.13 13.97
C SER A 132 -20.32 -7.91 13.54
N GLN A 133 -21.52 -7.77 14.12
CA GLN A 133 -22.39 -6.59 13.98
C GLN A 133 -22.51 -5.90 15.34
N PRO A 134 -21.58 -4.98 15.67
CA PRO A 134 -21.52 -4.34 16.97
C PRO A 134 -22.56 -3.24 17.12
N ASP A 135 -23.04 -3.02 18.35
CA ASP A 135 -23.97 -1.96 18.71
C ASP A 135 -23.26 -0.60 18.88
N THR A 136 -22.00 -0.58 19.31
CA THR A 136 -21.23 0.67 19.54
C THR A 136 -19.82 0.62 18.94
N GLY A 137 -19.25 1.80 18.68
CA GLY A 137 -17.89 1.96 18.18
C GLY A 137 -16.83 1.39 19.13
N GLU A 138 -17.01 1.52 20.45
CA GLU A 138 -16.13 0.89 21.44
C GLU A 138 -16.15 -0.62 21.31
N GLN A 139 -17.34 -1.22 21.27
CA GLN A 139 -17.51 -2.67 21.16
C GLN A 139 -16.88 -3.19 19.86
N ALA A 140 -17.10 -2.51 18.74
CA ALA A 140 -16.49 -2.85 17.45
C ALA A 140 -14.95 -2.93 17.54
N LEU A 141 -14.33 -1.94 18.16
CA LEU A 141 -12.87 -1.83 18.28
C LEU A 141 -12.31 -2.81 19.33
N GLU A 142 -13.05 -3.13 20.38
CA GLU A 142 -12.70 -4.16 21.36
C GLU A 142 -12.76 -5.57 20.77
N ILE A 143 -13.80 -5.86 19.95
CA ILE A 143 -13.90 -7.12 19.21
C ILE A 143 -12.74 -7.25 18.23
N LEU A 144 -12.46 -6.20 17.46
CA LEU A 144 -11.29 -6.16 16.58
C LEU A 144 -9.98 -6.41 17.36
N GLU A 145 -9.80 -5.75 18.50
CA GLU A 145 -8.62 -5.94 19.34
C GLU A 145 -8.47 -7.40 19.80
N ALA A 146 -9.55 -8.02 20.28
CA ALA A 146 -9.55 -9.40 20.75
C ALA A 146 -9.22 -10.38 19.62
N LEU A 147 -9.84 -10.19 18.45
CA LEU A 147 -9.61 -11.02 17.26
C LEU A 147 -8.16 -10.92 16.78
N VAL A 148 -7.62 -9.71 16.62
CA VAL A 148 -6.23 -9.50 16.19
C VAL A 148 -5.25 -10.05 17.23
N ARG A 149 -5.52 -9.85 18.53
CA ARG A 149 -4.68 -10.33 19.63
C ARG A 149 -4.60 -11.85 19.71
N SER A 150 -5.61 -12.57 19.22
CA SER A 150 -5.59 -14.03 19.16
C SER A 150 -4.45 -14.58 18.29
N GLY A 151 -3.95 -13.79 17.34
CA GLY A 151 -2.95 -14.22 16.36
C GLY A 151 -3.51 -15.17 15.28
N ALA A 152 -4.81 -15.46 15.30
CA ALA A 152 -5.44 -16.37 14.36
C ALA A 152 -6.01 -15.69 13.12
N ILE A 153 -6.07 -14.35 13.09
CA ILE A 153 -6.69 -13.58 11.99
C ILE A 153 -5.62 -13.00 11.08
N ASP A 154 -5.70 -13.33 9.79
CA ASP A 154 -4.82 -12.85 8.73
C ASP A 154 -5.25 -11.49 8.18
N VAL A 155 -6.57 -11.29 8.04
CA VAL A 155 -7.16 -10.03 7.60
C VAL A 155 -8.40 -9.69 8.42
N ALA A 156 -8.51 -8.44 8.84
CA ALA A 156 -9.67 -7.92 9.55
C ALA A 156 -10.16 -6.64 8.87
N VAL A 157 -11.44 -6.60 8.52
CA VAL A 157 -12.10 -5.44 7.89
C VAL A 157 -13.03 -4.76 8.89
N VAL A 158 -13.02 -3.43 8.93
CA VAL A 158 -14.02 -2.62 9.64
C VAL A 158 -14.80 -1.80 8.62
N ASP A 159 -16.08 -2.12 8.44
CA ASP A 159 -17.00 -1.44 7.52
C ASP A 159 -18.15 -0.79 8.30
N SER A 160 -18.11 0.51 8.60
CA SER A 160 -17.06 1.48 8.29
C SER A 160 -16.76 2.37 9.50
N VAL A 161 -15.65 3.11 9.43
CA VAL A 161 -15.25 4.08 10.47
C VAL A 161 -16.36 5.10 10.75
N ALA A 162 -17.13 5.48 9.74
CA ALA A 162 -18.22 6.44 9.89
C ALA A 162 -19.32 5.92 10.83
N ALA A 163 -19.55 4.59 10.83
CA ALA A 163 -20.54 3.92 11.65
C ALA A 163 -20.04 3.53 13.04
N LEU A 164 -18.77 3.81 13.39
CA LEU A 164 -18.25 3.61 14.74
C LEU A 164 -18.74 4.71 15.68
N VAL A 165 -20.03 4.69 16.02
CA VAL A 165 -20.68 5.67 16.88
C VAL A 165 -20.39 5.35 18.35
N PRO A 166 -19.80 6.28 19.13
CA PRO A 166 -19.54 6.06 20.54
C PRO A 166 -20.83 5.81 21.34
N ARG A 167 -20.76 4.96 22.38
CA ARG A 167 -21.92 4.66 23.23
C ARG A 167 -22.62 5.90 23.77
N ALA A 168 -21.86 6.88 24.24
CA ALA A 168 -22.43 8.11 24.80
C ALA A 168 -23.22 8.95 23.77
N GLU A 169 -22.96 8.77 22.47
CA GLU A 169 -23.72 9.42 21.40
C GLU A 169 -24.98 8.62 21.04
N ILE A 170 -24.95 7.29 21.19
CA ILE A 170 -26.12 6.41 21.00
C ILE A 170 -27.13 6.56 22.14
N ASP A 171 -26.63 6.64 23.38
CA ASP A 171 -27.46 6.79 24.58
C ASP A 171 -27.97 8.23 24.80
N GLY A 172 -27.38 9.20 24.07
CA GLY A 172 -27.74 10.61 24.13
C GLY A 172 -29.00 10.96 23.34
N GLU A 173 -29.50 12.18 23.51
CA GLU A 173 -30.66 12.66 22.74
C GLU A 173 -30.21 13.28 21.40
N MET A 174 -31.10 13.23 20.40
CA MET A 174 -30.86 13.90 19.12
C MET A 174 -30.69 15.41 19.34
N GLY A 175 -29.50 15.92 19.03
CA GLY A 175 -29.14 17.33 19.23
C GLY A 175 -28.12 17.56 20.33
N ASP A 176 -27.80 16.52 21.12
CA ASP A 176 -26.72 16.59 22.09
C ASP A 176 -25.36 16.79 21.41
N SER A 177 -24.52 17.63 22.04
CA SER A 177 -23.23 18.00 21.47
C SER A 177 -22.13 17.06 21.93
N HIS A 178 -21.75 16.12 21.08
CA HIS A 178 -20.64 15.18 21.33
C HIS A 178 -19.41 15.50 20.49
N VAL A 179 -18.85 16.71 20.68
CA VAL A 179 -17.74 17.20 19.84
C VAL A 179 -16.50 16.32 19.94
N GLY A 180 -16.15 15.67 18.82
CA GLY A 180 -14.89 14.95 18.64
C GLY A 180 -14.77 13.63 19.41
N LEU A 181 -15.89 13.08 19.91
CA LEU A 181 -15.89 11.84 20.69
C LEU A 181 -15.36 10.66 19.86
N GLN A 182 -15.88 10.48 18.64
CA GLN A 182 -15.40 9.46 17.70
C GLN A 182 -13.91 9.60 17.38
N ALA A 183 -13.40 10.83 17.18
CA ALA A 183 -11.99 11.07 16.90
C ALA A 183 -11.07 10.67 18.07
N ARG A 184 -11.53 10.88 19.32
CA ARG A 184 -10.82 10.46 20.52
C ARG A 184 -10.83 8.94 20.68
N LEU A 185 -11.97 8.31 20.45
CA LEU A 185 -12.12 6.85 20.43
C LEU A 185 -11.14 6.21 19.45
N MET A 186 -11.16 6.66 18.18
CA MET A 186 -10.24 6.17 17.15
C MET A 186 -8.77 6.37 17.53
N SER A 187 -8.42 7.54 18.10
CA SER A 187 -7.05 7.82 18.52
C SER A 187 -6.56 6.88 19.62
N GLN A 188 -7.43 6.53 20.56
CA GLN A 188 -7.11 5.61 21.65
C GLN A 188 -7.01 4.16 21.14
N ALA A 189 -7.98 3.72 20.33
CA ALA A 189 -8.01 2.37 19.79
C ALA A 189 -6.83 2.09 18.87
N LEU A 190 -6.54 2.97 17.91
CA LEU A 190 -5.43 2.78 16.97
C LEU A 190 -4.07 2.74 17.67
N ARG A 191 -3.90 3.49 18.77
CA ARG A 191 -2.68 3.45 19.59
C ARG A 191 -2.46 2.08 20.21
N LYS A 192 -3.53 1.40 20.66
CA LYS A 192 -3.47 0.04 21.19
C LYS A 192 -3.28 -0.98 20.05
N LEU A 193 -4.07 -0.86 18.99
CA LEU A 193 -4.12 -1.81 17.89
C LEU A 193 -2.81 -1.88 17.10
N ALA A 194 -2.15 -0.74 16.83
CA ALA A 194 -0.98 -0.70 15.95
C ALA A 194 0.14 -1.69 16.36
N GLY A 195 0.42 -1.80 17.67
CA GLY A 195 1.42 -2.73 18.18
C GLY A 195 0.98 -4.19 18.11
N ILE A 196 -0.31 -4.46 18.28
CA ILE A 196 -0.87 -5.82 18.26
C ILE A 196 -0.93 -6.32 16.82
N ILE A 197 -1.45 -5.49 15.91
CA ILE A 197 -1.52 -5.74 14.46
C ILE A 197 -0.16 -6.16 13.91
N LYS A 198 0.92 -5.43 14.26
CA LYS A 198 2.27 -5.79 13.79
C LYS A 198 2.74 -7.13 14.35
N LYS A 199 2.41 -7.46 15.60
CA LYS A 199 2.81 -8.71 16.26
C LYS A 199 2.03 -9.93 15.74
N SER A 200 0.75 -9.75 15.42
CA SER A 200 -0.12 -10.82 14.89
C SER A 200 0.03 -11.01 13.37
N ASN A 201 0.76 -10.13 12.69
CA ASN A 201 0.86 -10.10 11.23
C ASN A 201 -0.51 -9.96 10.52
N THR A 202 -1.51 -9.38 11.18
CA THR A 202 -2.85 -9.18 10.60
C THR A 202 -2.87 -7.95 9.70
N ALA A 203 -3.48 -8.02 8.51
CA ALA A 203 -3.82 -6.84 7.72
C ALA A 203 -5.14 -6.24 8.24
N ALA A 204 -5.10 -5.05 8.83
CA ALA A 204 -6.29 -4.39 9.36
C ALA A 204 -6.79 -3.30 8.40
N ILE A 205 -7.93 -3.54 7.76
CA ILE A 205 -8.53 -2.67 6.74
C ILE A 205 -9.66 -1.87 7.38
N PHE A 206 -9.58 -0.55 7.29
CA PHE A 206 -10.64 0.35 7.70
C PHE A 206 -11.27 0.97 6.46
N ILE A 207 -12.56 0.68 6.23
CA ILE A 207 -13.35 1.36 5.22
C ILE A 207 -13.81 2.69 5.81
N ASN A 208 -13.76 3.75 5.01
CA ASN A 208 -14.14 5.08 5.45
C ASN A 208 -14.93 5.83 4.36
N GLN A 209 -15.78 6.74 4.81
CA GLN A 209 -16.58 7.60 3.96
C GLN A 209 -15.96 8.99 3.85
N LEU A 210 -16.25 9.67 2.75
CA LEU A 210 -15.96 11.09 2.59
C LEU A 210 -17.06 11.95 3.22
N ARG A 211 -16.65 13.09 3.79
CA ARG A 211 -17.49 14.19 4.24
C ARG A 211 -16.86 15.49 3.73
N GLU A 212 -17.65 16.56 3.68
CA GLU A 212 -17.13 17.88 3.33
C GLU A 212 -16.90 18.71 4.60
N LYS A 213 -15.75 19.37 4.67
CA LYS A 213 -15.48 20.33 5.73
C LYS A 213 -16.11 21.68 5.38
N VAL A 214 -17.12 22.07 6.14
CA VAL A 214 -17.77 23.38 6.00
C VAL A 214 -16.76 24.51 6.20
N GLY A 215 -16.83 25.53 5.34
CA GLY A 215 -16.01 26.75 5.45
C GLY A 215 -14.66 26.70 4.74
N VAL A 216 -14.36 25.67 3.94
CA VAL A 216 -13.19 25.64 3.06
C VAL A 216 -13.53 26.34 1.74
N MET A 217 -13.00 27.55 1.53
CA MET A 217 -13.19 28.32 0.28
C MET A 217 -12.12 28.04 -0.79
N TYR A 218 -10.99 27.44 -0.42
CA TYR A 218 -9.86 27.14 -1.31
C TYR A 218 -9.27 25.76 -1.00
N GLY A 219 -8.96 24.98 -2.04
CA GLY A 219 -8.43 23.61 -1.93
C GLY A 219 -9.51 22.53 -1.91
N ASN A 220 -9.14 21.29 -1.56
CA ASN A 220 -10.08 20.17 -1.48
C ASN A 220 -10.84 20.19 -0.12
N PRO A 221 -12.18 20.32 -0.10
CA PRO A 221 -12.97 20.31 1.13
C PRO A 221 -13.18 18.90 1.71
N GLU A 222 -12.86 17.85 0.96
CA GLU A 222 -13.12 16.46 1.37
C GLU A 222 -12.24 16.02 2.55
N VAL A 223 -12.88 15.41 3.54
CA VAL A 223 -12.26 14.83 4.72
C VAL A 223 -12.83 13.43 4.99
N THR A 224 -12.09 12.62 5.75
CA THR A 224 -12.55 11.29 6.19
C THR A 224 -13.03 11.36 7.63
N THR A 225 -13.94 10.47 8.02
CA THR A 225 -14.50 10.41 9.38
C THR A 225 -13.51 9.80 10.39
N GLY A 226 -13.80 9.89 11.69
CA GLY A 226 -12.93 9.33 12.75
C GLY A 226 -11.70 10.18 13.10
N GLY A 227 -11.66 11.43 12.67
CA GLY A 227 -10.55 12.36 12.95
C GLY A 227 -9.28 12.08 12.15
N ARG A 228 -8.12 12.50 12.68
CA ARG A 228 -6.84 12.41 11.95
C ARG A 228 -6.02 11.15 12.25
N ALA A 229 -6.33 10.44 13.33
CA ALA A 229 -5.50 9.34 13.82
C ALA A 229 -5.29 8.25 12.75
N LEU A 230 -6.38 7.79 12.13
CA LEU A 230 -6.31 6.76 11.08
C LEU A 230 -5.35 7.17 9.95
N LYS A 231 -5.43 8.42 9.48
CA LYS A 231 -4.53 8.94 8.44
C LYS A 231 -3.05 8.78 8.79
N PHE A 232 -2.66 8.90 10.06
CA PHE A 232 -1.27 8.76 10.51
C PHE A 232 -0.86 7.29 10.70
N TYR A 233 -1.73 6.49 11.32
CA TYR A 233 -1.48 5.08 11.61
C TYR A 233 -1.51 4.20 10.36
N SER A 234 -2.34 4.51 9.37
CA SER A 234 -2.39 3.76 8.11
C SER A 234 -1.03 3.78 7.41
N SER A 235 -0.57 2.60 7.00
CA SER A 235 0.62 2.46 6.15
C SER A 235 0.26 2.67 4.69
N VAL A 236 -0.93 2.25 4.29
CA VAL A 236 -1.49 2.44 2.95
C VAL A 236 -2.83 3.17 3.07
N ARG A 237 -3.08 4.13 2.20
CA ARG A 237 -4.38 4.78 2.05
C ARG A 237 -4.77 4.80 0.57
N MET A 238 -5.98 4.31 0.28
CA MET A 238 -6.50 4.21 -1.08
C MET A 238 -7.77 5.07 -1.22
N ASP A 239 -7.75 6.01 -2.17
CA ASP A 239 -8.90 6.82 -2.58
C ASP A 239 -9.58 6.12 -3.77
N ILE A 240 -10.78 5.61 -3.54
CA ILE A 240 -11.54 4.80 -4.50
C ILE A 240 -12.68 5.64 -5.07
N ARG A 241 -12.70 5.83 -6.38
CA ARG A 241 -13.74 6.61 -7.08
C ARG A 241 -14.26 5.89 -8.31
N ARG A 242 -15.58 5.93 -8.49
CA ARG A 242 -16.20 5.59 -9.78
C ARG A 242 -15.84 6.66 -10.81
N ILE A 243 -15.34 6.24 -11.96
CA ILE A 243 -15.03 7.08 -13.12
C ILE A 243 -16.24 7.15 -14.04
N GLU A 244 -16.76 5.98 -14.45
CA GLU A 244 -17.87 5.86 -15.39
C GLU A 244 -18.70 4.61 -15.08
N THR A 245 -19.95 4.60 -15.53
CA THR A 245 -20.83 3.43 -15.47
C THR A 245 -20.72 2.64 -16.78
N LEU A 246 -20.40 1.35 -16.67
CA LEU A 246 -20.30 0.43 -17.80
C LEU A 246 -21.70 -0.02 -18.21
N LYS A 247 -21.97 0.00 -19.52
CA LYS A 247 -23.28 -0.36 -20.08
C LYS A 247 -23.16 -1.37 -21.20
N LYS A 248 -24.12 -2.30 -21.28
CA LYS A 248 -24.33 -3.18 -22.44
C LYS A 248 -25.74 -2.93 -22.99
N GLY A 249 -25.82 -2.20 -24.09
CA GLY A 249 -27.09 -1.67 -24.57
C GLY A 249 -27.66 -0.64 -23.60
N THR A 250 -28.84 -0.92 -23.04
CA THR A 250 -29.51 -0.08 -22.03
C THR A 250 -29.14 -0.44 -20.60
N ASP A 251 -28.58 -1.63 -20.38
CA ASP A 251 -28.39 -2.18 -19.04
C ASP A 251 -27.06 -1.70 -18.45
N MET A 252 -27.11 -1.25 -17.20
CA MET A 252 -25.93 -0.89 -16.41
C MET A 252 -25.35 -2.16 -15.82
N ILE A 253 -24.17 -2.57 -16.29
CA ILE A 253 -23.55 -3.86 -15.95
C ILE A 253 -22.41 -3.75 -14.94
N GLY A 254 -21.92 -2.54 -14.67
CA GLY A 254 -20.83 -2.33 -13.73
C GLY A 254 -20.35 -0.89 -13.72
N ASN A 255 -19.19 -0.67 -13.11
CA ASN A 255 -18.53 0.63 -13.01
C ASN A 255 -17.04 0.50 -13.32
N ARG A 256 -16.51 1.45 -14.08
CA ARG A 256 -15.07 1.69 -14.12
C ARG A 256 -14.68 2.46 -12.86
N THR A 257 -13.69 1.97 -12.15
CA THR A 257 -13.26 2.50 -10.86
C THR A 257 -11.78 2.83 -10.91
N ARG A 258 -11.40 3.95 -10.29
CA ARG A 258 -10.02 4.35 -10.06
C ARG A 258 -9.68 4.19 -8.58
N ALA A 259 -8.58 3.50 -8.29
CA ALA A 259 -7.92 3.52 -6.99
C ALA A 259 -6.68 4.39 -7.07
N LYS A 260 -6.56 5.41 -6.21
CA LYS A 260 -5.35 6.22 -6.05
C LYS A 260 -4.69 5.91 -4.72
N ILE A 261 -3.41 5.54 -4.75
CA ILE A 261 -2.63 5.27 -3.54
C ILE A 261 -2.15 6.59 -2.94
N VAL A 262 -2.99 7.27 -2.17
CA VAL A 262 -2.67 8.61 -1.63
C VAL A 262 -1.64 8.59 -0.49
N LYS A 263 -1.37 7.41 0.07
CA LYS A 263 -0.30 7.20 1.05
C LYS A 263 0.21 5.78 0.91
N ASN A 264 1.53 5.63 0.88
CA ASN A 264 2.20 4.34 0.89
C ASN A 264 3.50 4.48 1.71
N LYS A 265 3.64 3.68 2.76
CA LYS A 265 4.88 3.61 3.59
C LYS A 265 5.79 2.45 3.18
N MET A 266 5.39 1.65 2.20
CA MET A 266 6.07 0.43 1.78
C MET A 266 6.74 0.57 0.41
N ALA A 267 6.17 1.41 -0.46
CA ALA A 267 6.69 1.75 -1.77
C ALA A 267 6.31 3.21 -2.12
N PRO A 268 6.76 3.76 -3.27
CA PRO A 268 6.39 5.11 -3.70
C PRO A 268 4.86 5.32 -3.76
N PRO A 269 4.34 6.41 -3.18
CA PRO A 269 2.91 6.73 -3.22
C PRO A 269 2.49 7.37 -4.55
N PHE A 270 1.19 7.69 -4.66
CA PHE A 270 0.53 8.45 -5.73
C PHE A 270 0.32 7.75 -7.06
N LYS A 271 0.75 6.49 -7.19
CA LYS A 271 0.32 5.61 -8.28
C LYS A 271 -1.21 5.44 -8.28
N THR A 272 -1.76 5.18 -9.47
CA THR A 272 -3.19 4.94 -9.69
C THR A 272 -3.39 3.64 -10.44
N ALA A 273 -4.50 2.96 -10.17
CA ALA A 273 -4.96 1.81 -10.92
C ALA A 273 -6.40 2.05 -11.36
N GLU A 274 -6.75 1.61 -12.57
CA GLU A 274 -8.11 1.64 -13.07
C GLU A 274 -8.56 0.24 -13.43
N PHE A 275 -9.75 -0.15 -12.97
CA PHE A 275 -10.28 -1.49 -13.12
C PHE A 275 -11.80 -1.44 -13.21
N ASP A 276 -12.40 -2.52 -13.69
CA ASP A 276 -13.85 -2.65 -13.77
C ASP A 276 -14.38 -3.42 -12.56
N ILE A 277 -15.44 -2.90 -11.95
CA ILE A 277 -16.27 -3.64 -10.99
C ILE A 277 -17.58 -4.00 -11.70
N MET A 278 -17.77 -5.28 -11.98
CA MET A 278 -18.97 -5.85 -12.60
C MET A 278 -19.99 -6.21 -11.52
N TYR A 279 -21.26 -5.85 -11.72
CA TYR A 279 -22.29 -6.14 -10.72
C TYR A 279 -22.52 -7.64 -10.59
N GLY A 280 -22.48 -8.16 -9.36
CA GLY A 280 -22.63 -9.58 -9.04
C GLY A 280 -21.39 -10.45 -9.30
N GLU A 281 -20.34 -9.92 -9.94
CA GLU A 281 -19.10 -10.66 -10.22
C GLU A 281 -17.87 -10.05 -9.52
N GLY A 282 -17.88 -8.74 -9.23
CA GLY A 282 -16.77 -8.05 -8.58
C GLY A 282 -15.75 -7.47 -9.57
N ILE A 283 -14.49 -7.41 -9.15
CA ILE A 283 -13.38 -6.92 -9.97
C ILE A 283 -13.19 -7.87 -11.16
N SER A 284 -13.23 -7.31 -12.38
CA SER A 284 -12.99 -8.07 -13.61
C SER A 284 -11.49 -8.33 -13.79
N ARG A 285 -11.04 -9.54 -13.42
CA ARG A 285 -9.65 -9.99 -13.60
C ARG A 285 -9.16 -9.82 -15.03
N GLU A 286 -9.94 -10.28 -16.01
CA GLU A 286 -9.56 -10.23 -17.43
C GLU A 286 -9.49 -8.79 -17.95
N GLY A 287 -10.37 -7.92 -17.47
CA GLY A 287 -10.33 -6.50 -17.80
C GLY A 287 -9.05 -5.84 -17.27
N ASP A 288 -8.68 -6.16 -16.04
CA ASP A 288 -7.50 -5.61 -15.38
C ASP A 288 -6.19 -6.12 -16.03
N ILE A 289 -6.11 -7.42 -16.34
CA ILE A 289 -4.99 -8.01 -17.10
C ILE A 289 -4.84 -7.33 -18.47
N LEU A 290 -5.94 -7.17 -19.21
CA LEU A 290 -5.90 -6.56 -20.54
C LEU A 290 -5.40 -5.12 -20.48
N ASP A 291 -5.95 -4.32 -19.56
CA ASP A 291 -5.59 -2.91 -19.45
C ASP A 291 -4.11 -2.75 -19.06
N MET A 292 -3.64 -3.53 -18.09
CA MET A 292 -2.22 -3.56 -17.69
C MET A 292 -1.30 -4.07 -18.80
N ALA A 293 -1.71 -5.11 -19.54
CA ALA A 293 -0.93 -5.63 -20.66
C ALA A 293 -0.80 -4.61 -21.80
N VAL A 294 -1.82 -3.79 -22.02
CA VAL A 294 -1.77 -2.70 -23.00
C VAL A 294 -0.88 -1.57 -22.52
N GLU A 295 -0.98 -1.18 -21.25
CA GLU A 295 -0.12 -0.15 -20.65
C GLU A 295 1.37 -0.53 -20.74
N LEU A 296 1.68 -1.81 -20.51
CA LEU A 296 3.04 -2.35 -20.60
C LEU A 296 3.48 -2.75 -22.02
N ASN A 297 2.67 -2.47 -23.04
CA ASN A 297 2.92 -2.85 -24.44
C ASN A 297 3.13 -4.38 -24.67
N ILE A 298 2.65 -5.22 -23.75
CA ILE A 298 2.60 -6.68 -23.91
C ILE A 298 1.54 -7.06 -24.94
N ILE A 299 0.37 -6.44 -24.86
CA ILE A 299 -0.68 -6.51 -25.88
C ILE A 299 -0.70 -5.18 -26.65
N LYS A 300 -0.57 -5.24 -27.97
CA LYS A 300 -0.57 -4.05 -28.83
C LYS A 300 -2.00 -3.71 -29.25
N LYS A 301 -2.37 -2.44 -29.06
CA LYS A 301 -3.64 -1.87 -29.52
C LYS A 301 -3.42 -1.01 -30.77
N SER A 302 -4.05 -1.36 -31.89
CA SER A 302 -4.02 -0.60 -33.14
C SER A 302 -5.44 -0.18 -33.51
N GLY A 303 -5.81 1.06 -33.19
CA GLY A 303 -7.18 1.55 -33.31
C GLY A 303 -8.12 0.78 -32.38
N SER A 304 -9.06 0.02 -32.96
CA SER A 304 -9.98 -0.86 -32.23
C SER A 304 -9.49 -2.31 -32.11
N TRP A 305 -8.37 -2.68 -32.75
CA TRP A 305 -7.85 -4.04 -32.75
C TRP A 305 -6.80 -4.26 -31.67
N PHE A 306 -6.81 -5.44 -31.06
CA PHE A 306 -5.81 -5.89 -30.08
C PHE A 306 -5.07 -7.11 -30.62
N SER A 307 -3.76 -7.15 -30.38
CA SER A 307 -2.86 -8.19 -30.89
C SER A 307 -1.78 -8.54 -29.87
N TYR A 308 -1.36 -9.80 -29.88
CA TYR A 308 -0.27 -10.32 -29.07
C TYR A 308 0.78 -10.94 -30.00
N GLY A 309 1.95 -10.31 -30.10
CA GLY A 309 2.91 -10.65 -31.16
C GLY A 309 2.29 -10.43 -32.54
N GLU A 310 2.18 -11.51 -33.32
CA GLU A 310 1.54 -11.51 -34.66
C GLU A 310 0.06 -11.96 -34.62
N GLU A 311 -0.39 -12.51 -33.48
CA GLU A 311 -1.74 -13.02 -33.33
C GLU A 311 -2.75 -11.89 -33.05
N ARG A 312 -3.89 -11.91 -33.74
CA ARG A 312 -4.98 -10.97 -33.48
C ARG A 312 -5.94 -11.57 -32.46
N LEU A 313 -6.00 -10.95 -31.29
CA LEU A 313 -6.88 -11.36 -30.19
C LEU A 313 -8.34 -11.01 -30.45
N GLY A 314 -8.60 -9.83 -31.02
CA GLY A 314 -9.96 -9.38 -31.30
C GLY A 314 -10.10 -7.89 -31.57
N GLN A 315 -11.33 -7.49 -31.91
CA GLN A 315 -11.71 -6.10 -32.12
C GLN A 315 -12.61 -5.62 -30.98
N GLY A 316 -12.18 -4.57 -30.28
CA GLY A 316 -12.85 -4.01 -29.12
C GLY A 316 -12.47 -4.70 -27.81
N ARG A 317 -12.50 -3.94 -26.72
CA ARG A 317 -12.06 -4.38 -25.39
C ARG A 317 -12.87 -5.59 -24.89
N ASP A 318 -14.18 -5.55 -25.05
CA ASP A 318 -15.08 -6.60 -24.54
C ASP A 318 -14.82 -7.97 -25.17
N LYS A 319 -14.57 -8.02 -26.49
CA LYS A 319 -14.24 -9.28 -27.18
C LYS A 319 -12.93 -9.88 -26.68
N VAL A 320 -11.95 -9.04 -26.37
CA VAL A 320 -10.65 -9.51 -25.87
C VAL A 320 -10.77 -9.98 -24.42
N LYS A 321 -11.61 -9.32 -23.61
CA LYS A 321 -11.96 -9.82 -22.27
C LYS A 321 -12.62 -11.20 -22.35
N GLU A 322 -13.56 -11.40 -23.27
CA GLU A 322 -14.16 -12.72 -23.52
C GLU A 322 -13.10 -13.74 -23.95
N TYR A 323 -12.18 -13.39 -24.86
CA TYR A 323 -11.08 -14.26 -25.26
C TYR A 323 -10.19 -14.67 -24.07
N LEU A 324 -9.80 -13.73 -23.19
CA LEU A 324 -9.02 -14.03 -21.99
C LEU A 324 -9.77 -14.95 -21.03
N LYS A 325 -11.09 -14.77 -20.90
CA LYS A 325 -11.96 -15.61 -20.08
C LYS A 325 -12.08 -17.04 -20.62
N GLU A 326 -12.15 -17.18 -21.95
CA GLU A 326 -12.21 -18.48 -22.64
C GLU A 326 -10.86 -19.19 -22.71
N ASN A 327 -9.75 -18.48 -22.53
CA ASN A 327 -8.39 -19.02 -22.59
C ASN A 327 -7.59 -18.72 -21.29
N PRO A 328 -7.91 -19.37 -20.15
CA PRO A 328 -7.28 -19.08 -18.86
C PRO A 328 -5.75 -19.25 -18.85
N GLU A 329 -5.22 -20.29 -19.52
CA GLU A 329 -3.77 -20.51 -19.59
C GLU A 329 -3.04 -19.34 -20.26
N PHE A 330 -3.64 -18.74 -21.29
CA PHE A 330 -3.10 -17.56 -21.94
C PHE A 330 -3.21 -16.32 -21.05
N ALA A 331 -4.35 -16.14 -20.37
CA ALA A 331 -4.52 -15.05 -19.41
C ALA A 331 -3.48 -15.11 -18.27
N ASP A 332 -3.22 -16.30 -17.73
CA ASP A 332 -2.21 -16.54 -16.70
C ASP A 332 -0.80 -16.25 -17.22
N ALA A 333 -0.49 -16.65 -18.46
CA ALA A 333 0.80 -16.36 -19.09
C ALA A 333 1.01 -14.85 -19.31
N VAL A 334 -0.03 -14.11 -19.69
CA VAL A 334 0.01 -12.65 -19.81
C VAL A 334 0.16 -12.00 -18.44
N GLU A 335 -0.59 -12.46 -17.44
CA GLU A 335 -0.48 -11.97 -16.05
C GLU A 335 0.93 -12.17 -15.50
N GLN A 336 1.54 -13.33 -15.72
CA GLN A 336 2.91 -13.60 -15.28
C GLN A 336 3.90 -12.64 -15.93
N LYS A 337 3.77 -12.36 -17.24
CA LYS A 337 4.61 -11.37 -17.93
C LYS A 337 4.45 -9.96 -17.36
N ILE A 338 3.25 -9.57 -16.95
CA ILE A 338 3.00 -8.29 -16.26
C ILE A 338 3.78 -8.27 -14.94
N ARG A 339 3.67 -9.33 -14.13
CA ARG A 339 4.37 -9.45 -12.84
C ARG A 339 5.90 -9.42 -13.01
N ASP A 340 6.42 -10.13 -14.00
CA ASP A 340 7.86 -10.17 -14.29
C ASP A 340 8.41 -8.80 -14.72
N HIS A 341 7.63 -8.01 -15.48
CA HIS A 341 8.03 -6.66 -15.89
C HIS A 341 8.21 -5.74 -14.67
N PHE A 342 7.37 -5.91 -13.65
CA PHE A 342 7.48 -5.15 -12.40
C PHE A 342 8.62 -5.63 -11.51
N ALA A 343 8.82 -6.94 -11.37
CA ALA A 343 9.94 -7.49 -10.60
C ALA A 343 11.30 -6.99 -11.11
N LYS A 344 11.47 -6.83 -12.43
CA LYS A 344 12.69 -6.29 -13.05
C LYS A 344 12.91 -4.79 -12.80
N LYS A 345 11.85 -4.02 -12.57
CA LYS A 345 11.94 -2.57 -12.27
C LYS A 345 12.37 -2.27 -10.83
N ASP A 346 12.22 -3.24 -9.93
CA ASP A 346 12.61 -3.12 -8.52
C ASP A 346 14.02 -3.67 -8.24
N GLU A 347 14.69 -4.28 -9.22
CA GLU A 347 16.14 -4.46 -9.16
C GLU A 347 16.78 -3.07 -9.38
N PRO A 348 17.68 -2.61 -8.49
CA PRO A 348 18.42 -1.39 -8.77
C PRO A 348 19.18 -1.62 -10.06
N GLU A 349 18.88 -0.84 -11.09
CA GLU A 349 19.75 -0.70 -12.25
C GLU A 349 21.12 -0.31 -11.70
N VAL A 350 22.02 -1.29 -11.63
CA VAL A 350 23.45 -1.00 -11.53
C VAL A 350 23.73 -0.23 -12.81
N PRO A 351 24.18 1.04 -12.73
CA PRO A 351 24.51 1.78 -13.94
C PRO A 351 25.48 0.91 -14.74
N GLU A 352 25.10 0.52 -15.96
CA GLU A 352 26.05 -0.03 -16.90
C GLU A 352 27.10 1.07 -17.12
N GLU A 353 28.31 0.86 -16.59
CA GLU A 353 29.47 1.66 -16.93
C GLU A 353 29.69 1.58 -18.45
N GLY A 354 29.24 2.59 -19.20
CA GLY A 354 29.55 2.64 -20.63
C GLY A 354 28.79 3.63 -21.50
N SER A 355 28.97 4.95 -21.28
CA SER A 355 29.09 6.00 -22.34
C SER A 355 29.12 7.37 -21.65
N GLU A 356 30.06 8.29 -21.81
CA GLU A 356 31.09 8.50 -22.83
C GLU A 356 32.38 8.99 -22.15
N ALA A 357 33.54 8.48 -22.59
CA ALA A 357 34.82 9.03 -22.16
C ALA A 357 35.05 10.37 -22.88
N LEU A 358 35.25 11.44 -22.11
CA LEU A 358 35.71 12.74 -22.60
C LEU A 358 36.88 12.56 -23.57
N THR A 359 36.82 13.24 -24.72
CA THR A 359 37.93 13.25 -25.67
C THR A 359 39.16 13.91 -25.03
N LYS A 360 40.35 13.49 -25.45
CA LYS A 360 41.62 13.92 -24.84
C LYS A 360 41.81 15.45 -24.83
N ASP A 361 41.22 16.14 -25.80
CA ASP A 361 41.24 17.61 -25.91
C ASP A 361 40.30 18.29 -24.88
N GLN A 362 39.19 17.63 -24.50
CA GLN A 362 38.26 18.14 -23.47
C GLN A 362 38.81 17.95 -22.06
N ALA A 363 39.62 16.91 -21.83
CA ALA A 363 40.28 16.65 -20.55
C ALA A 363 41.44 17.63 -20.27
N GLU A 364 42.15 18.09 -21.31
CA GLU A 364 43.23 19.08 -21.15
C GLU A 364 42.68 20.50 -20.90
N MET A 365 41.57 20.90 -21.52
CA MET A 365 40.92 22.18 -21.24
C MET A 365 40.37 22.29 -19.81
N ALA A 366 39.82 21.20 -19.26
CA ALA A 366 39.28 21.17 -17.89
C ALA A 366 40.38 21.26 -16.81
N ALA A 367 41.63 20.90 -17.13
CA ALA A 367 42.74 20.91 -16.18
C ALA A 367 43.37 22.30 -15.97
N GLU A 368 43.03 23.29 -16.81
CA GLU A 368 43.57 24.66 -16.73
C GLU A 368 42.56 25.72 -16.24
N LEU A 369 41.32 25.33 -15.92
CA LEU A 369 40.27 26.24 -15.45
C LEU A 369 40.31 26.37 -13.92
N SER A 370 40.05 27.57 -13.41
CA SER A 370 39.93 27.82 -11.97
C SER A 370 38.59 27.29 -11.44
N ASP A 371 38.49 26.99 -10.14
CA ASP A 371 37.30 26.38 -9.54
C ASP A 371 36.00 27.18 -9.79
N GLU A 372 36.08 28.49 -10.06
CA GLU A 372 34.92 29.33 -10.40
C GLU A 372 34.45 29.19 -11.86
N ASP A 373 35.32 28.75 -12.78
CA ASP A 373 34.99 28.61 -14.22
C ASP A 373 34.46 27.19 -14.57
N MET A 374 34.60 26.23 -13.66
CA MET A 374 34.08 24.85 -13.84
C MET A 374 32.55 24.80 -13.76
N ASP A 375 31.94 25.58 -12.87
CA ASP A 375 30.49 25.58 -12.68
C ASP A 375 29.76 26.13 -13.93
N GLU A 376 30.33 27.13 -14.61
CA GLU A 376 29.75 27.70 -15.84
C GLU A 376 29.89 26.74 -17.04
N PHE A 377 30.92 25.88 -17.07
CA PHE A 377 31.10 24.86 -18.11
C PHE A 377 30.09 23.71 -17.99
N PHE A 378 29.69 23.33 -16.78
CA PHE A 378 28.65 22.32 -16.56
C PHE A 378 27.25 22.87 -16.82
N GLU A 379 26.97 24.12 -16.44
CA GLU A 379 25.67 24.76 -16.74
C GLU A 379 25.42 24.94 -18.25
N LEU A 380 26.47 25.19 -19.06
CA LEU A 380 26.30 25.34 -20.51
C LEU A 380 26.06 24.03 -21.27
N ASN A 381 26.50 22.88 -20.74
CA ASN A 381 26.30 21.58 -21.37
C ASN A 381 24.99 20.89 -20.96
N GLU A 382 24.30 21.35 -19.91
CA GLU A 382 22.97 20.87 -19.54
C GLU A 382 21.83 21.44 -20.42
N PHE A 383 22.10 22.45 -21.26
CA PHE A 383 21.08 23.11 -22.09
C PHE A 383 20.99 22.62 -23.55
N GLU A 384 21.77 21.62 -23.97
CA GLU A 384 21.68 21.05 -25.33
C GLU A 384 20.85 19.76 -25.46
N GLU A 385 20.06 19.40 -24.44
CA GLU A 385 19.07 18.31 -24.54
C GLU A 385 17.62 18.80 -24.30
N GLU A 386 17.04 19.44 -25.32
CA GLU A 386 15.60 19.37 -25.61
C GLU A 386 15.33 18.99 -27.07
#